data_AF-A0AAW2F128-F1
#
_entry.id   AF-A0AAW2F128-F1
#
_cell.length_a   1.000
_cell.length_b   1.000
_cell.length_c   1.000
_cell.angle_alpha   90.00
_cell.angle_beta   90.00
_cell.angle_gamma   90.00
#
_symmetry.space_group_name_H-M   'P 1'
#
loop_
_entity.id
_entity.type
_entity.pdbx_description
1 polymer ?
#
loop_
_entity_poly.entity_id
_entity_poly.type
_entity_poly.pdbx_seq_one_letter_code
_entity_poly.pdbx_strand_id
1 'polypeptide(L)'
;MKSYATNSRRFSLIYSVYCFAAIFIFMSMSLIPYALDIVLPLNESRPILPPYRGYYFVDEREYFFQILWHAIVAWEIVIAGIIAHDCLFVTYVEHVCSMFAITG
;
A
#
# COMPACT_ATOMS: atom_id res chain seq x y z
N MET A 1 2.80 -29.55 -11.95
CA MET A 1 3.72 -28.38 -11.96
C MET A 1 3.17 -27.13 -12.66
N LYS A 2 2.88 -27.11 -13.97
CA LYS A 2 2.48 -25.87 -14.69
C LYS A 2 1.25 -25.15 -14.09
N SER A 3 0.23 -25.90 -13.65
CA SER A 3 -0.98 -25.32 -13.03
C SER A 3 -0.65 -24.54 -11.74
N TYR A 4 0.11 -25.15 -10.82
CA TYR A 4 0.54 -24.54 -9.55
C TYR A 4 1.43 -23.30 -9.76
N ALA A 5 2.34 -23.35 -10.74
CA ALA A 5 3.14 -22.19 -11.12
C ALA A 5 2.28 -21.04 -11.67
N THR A 6 1.26 -21.34 -12.47
CA THR A 6 0.31 -20.33 -12.96
C THR A 6 -0.53 -19.76 -11.81
N ASN A 7 -0.93 -20.58 -10.83
CA ASN A 7 -1.72 -20.12 -9.69
C ASN A 7 -0.92 -19.16 -8.80
N SER A 8 0.31 -19.52 -8.41
CA SER A 8 1.21 -18.61 -7.65
C SER A 8 1.49 -17.30 -8.40
N ARG A 9 1.74 -17.36 -9.71
CA ARG A 9 1.91 -16.15 -10.54
C ARG A 9 0.66 -15.27 -10.54
N ARG A 10 -0.51 -15.85 -10.73
CA ARG A 10 -1.79 -15.14 -10.74
C ARG A 10 -2.07 -14.50 -9.38
N PHE A 11 -1.85 -15.25 -8.29
CA PHE A 11 -1.95 -14.73 -6.93
C PHE A 11 -1.04 -13.51 -6.74
N SER A 12 0.25 -13.66 -7.07
CA SER A 12 1.24 -12.59 -6.89
C SER A 12 0.84 -11.31 -7.63
N LEU A 13 0.37 -11.42 -8.87
CA LEU A 13 -0.08 -10.26 -9.66
C LEU A 13 -1.30 -9.58 -9.05
N ILE A 14 -2.36 -10.33 -8.75
CA ILE A 14 -3.61 -9.78 -8.22
C ILE A 14 -3.37 -9.17 -6.84
N TYR A 15 -2.64 -9.89 -5.97
CA TYR A 15 -2.31 -9.44 -4.63
C TYR A 15 -1.47 -8.17 -4.64
N SER A 16 -0.45 -8.10 -5.49
CA SER A 16 0.37 -6.89 -5.62
C SER A 16 -0.46 -5.68 -6.05
N VAL A 17 -1.26 -5.82 -7.11
CA VAL A 17 -2.12 -4.74 -7.62
C VAL A 17 -3.10 -4.28 -6.53
N TYR A 18 -3.71 -5.23 -5.82
CA TYR A 18 -4.62 -4.92 -4.73
C TYR A 18 -3.95 -4.14 -3.61
N CYS A 19 -2.80 -4.60 -3.11
CA CYS A 19 -2.09 -3.96 -2.00
C CYS A 19 -1.60 -2.55 -2.35
N PHE A 20 -1.01 -2.37 -3.54
CA PHE A 20 -0.58 -1.05 -4.00
C PHE A 20 -1.75 -0.09 -4.21
N ALA A 21 -2.85 -0.55 -4.82
CA ALA A 21 -4.05 0.27 -4.98
C ALA A 21 -4.67 0.65 -3.63
N ALA A 22 -4.75 -0.30 -2.68
CA ALA A 22 -5.32 -0.07 -1.37
C ALA A 22 -4.53 0.99 -0.58
N ILE A 23 -3.20 0.91 -0.58
CA ILE A 23 -2.39 1.89 0.14
C ILE A 23 -2.43 3.26 -0.52
N PHE A 24 -2.38 3.32 -1.85
CA PHE A 24 -2.51 4.59 -2.56
C PHE A 24 -3.84 5.29 -2.24
N ILE A 25 -4.95 4.55 -2.28
CA ILE A 25 -6.28 5.08 -1.92
C ILE A 25 -6.30 5.55 -0.46
N PHE A 26 -5.78 4.75 0.47
CA PHE A 26 -5.72 5.12 1.88
C PHE A 26 -4.95 6.43 2.10
N MET A 27 -3.76 6.54 1.49
CA MET A 27 -2.90 7.72 1.62
C MET A 27 -3.54 8.97 0.99
N SER A 28 -4.26 8.80 -0.12
CA SER A 28 -4.97 9.92 -0.77
C SER A 28 -6.09 10.52 0.09
N MET A 29 -6.59 9.81 1.11
CA MET A 29 -7.58 10.38 2.04
C MET A 29 -7.05 11.61 2.78
N SER A 30 -5.74 11.74 2.97
CA SER A 30 -5.13 12.94 3.55
C SER A 30 -5.36 14.22 2.74
N LEU A 31 -5.74 14.11 1.46
CA LEU A 31 -6.08 15.25 0.61
C LEU A 31 -7.52 15.74 0.82
N ILE A 32 -8.37 15.00 1.55
CA ILE A 32 -9.78 15.37 1.76
C ILE A 32 -9.94 16.78 2.36
N PRO A 33 -9.20 17.19 3.41
CA PRO A 33 -9.31 18.54 3.95
C PRO A 33 -9.02 19.62 2.90
N TYR A 34 -7.97 19.44 2.09
CA TYR A 34 -7.58 20.39 1.04
C TYR A 34 -8.60 20.46 -0.09
N ALA A 35 -9.17 19.32 -0.50
CA ALA A 35 -10.24 19.29 -1.48
C ALA A 35 -11.50 19.99 -0.95
N LEU A 36 -11.84 19.79 0.32
CA LEU A 36 -12.96 20.46 0.95
C LEU A 36 -12.75 21.97 1.09
N ASP A 37 -11.52 22.44 1.28
CA ASP A 37 -11.25 23.88 1.32
C ASP A 37 -11.51 24.58 -0.04
N ILE A 38 -11.49 23.83 -1.15
CA ILE A 38 -11.87 24.33 -2.48
C ILE A 38 -13.38 24.22 -2.72
N VAL A 39 -13.98 23.08 -2.36
CA VAL A 39 -15.39 22.77 -2.70
C VAL A 39 -16.38 23.35 -1.69
N LEU A 40 -16.01 23.38 -0.40
CA LEU A 40 -16.84 23.84 0.71
C LEU A 40 -15.97 24.56 1.77
N PRO A 41 -15.53 25.81 1.48
CA PRO A 41 -14.66 26.56 2.35
C PRO A 41 -15.33 26.88 3.69
N LEU A 42 -14.53 26.91 4.76
CA LEU A 42 -14.94 27.32 6.10
C LEU A 42 -14.36 28.69 6.43
N ASN A 43 -15.02 29.44 7.32
CA ASN A 43 -14.48 30.71 7.86
C ASN A 43 -13.29 30.49 8.81
N GLU A 44 -13.07 29.26 9.25
CA GLU A 44 -11.95 28.85 10.11
C GLU A 44 -11.11 27.80 9.39
N SER A 45 -9.82 27.71 9.76
CA SER A 45 -8.91 26.72 9.20
C SER A 45 -9.28 25.30 9.63
N ARG A 46 -9.46 24.40 8.64
CA ARG A 46 -9.75 22.98 8.88
C ARG A 46 -8.56 22.27 9.56
N PRO A 47 -8.78 21.26 10.42
CA PRO A 47 -7.70 20.39 10.89
C PRO A 47 -7.10 19.59 9.73
N ILE A 48 -5.77 19.46 9.73
CA ILE A 48 -5.07 18.58 8.79
C ILE A 48 -5.31 17.11 9.13
N LEU A 49 -5.32 16.27 8.09
CA LEU A 49 -5.37 14.82 8.24
C LEU A 49 -4.04 14.23 7.76
N PRO A 50 -3.06 14.03 8.64
CA PRO A 50 -1.77 13.47 8.24
C PRO A 50 -1.93 12.02 7.72
N PRO A 51 -1.10 11.58 6.77
CA PRO A 51 -1.19 10.25 6.16
C PRO A 51 -0.98 9.11 7.17
N TYR A 52 -0.19 9.37 8.20
CA TYR A 52 -0.05 8.52 9.37
C TYR A 52 0.41 9.37 10.56
N ARG A 53 0.28 8.85 11.77
CA ARG A 53 0.78 9.54 12.97
C ARG A 53 2.31 9.40 13.03
N GLY A 54 3.02 10.50 12.85
CA GLY A 54 4.47 10.54 12.95
C GLY A 54 4.95 11.95 13.28
N TYR A 55 6.02 12.05 14.07
CA TYR A 55 6.62 13.33 14.42
C TYR A 55 7.80 13.63 13.50
N TYR A 56 7.67 14.67 12.70
CA TYR A 56 8.66 15.04 11.67
C TYR A 56 9.62 16.16 12.09
N PHE A 57 9.51 16.66 13.34
CA PHE A 57 10.30 17.80 13.85
C PHE A 57 10.18 19.09 13.01
N VAL A 58 9.11 19.21 12.22
CA VAL A 58 8.75 20.38 11.41
C VAL A 58 7.26 20.68 11.59
N ASP A 59 6.81 21.86 11.16
CA ASP A 59 5.38 22.18 11.13
C ASP A 59 4.66 21.31 10.08
N GLU A 60 3.73 20.47 10.55
CA GLU A 60 3.02 19.52 9.69
C GLU A 60 2.11 20.19 8.65
N ARG A 61 1.61 21.40 8.94
CA ARG A 61 0.74 22.14 8.02
C ARG A 61 1.57 22.78 6.91
N GLU A 62 2.70 23.38 7.25
CA GLU A 62 3.60 24.04 6.28
C GLU A 62 4.24 23.02 5.33
N TYR A 63 4.67 21.86 5.85
CA TYR A 63 5.38 20.83 5.10
C TYR A 63 4.49 19.65 4.67
N PHE A 64 3.17 19.84 4.65
CA PHE A 64 2.21 18.76 4.44
C PHE A 64 2.48 17.95 3.16
N PHE A 65 2.72 18.60 2.01
CA PHE A 65 2.91 17.89 0.74
C PHE A 65 4.22 17.10 0.71
N GLN A 66 5.27 17.62 1.36
CA GLN A 66 6.56 16.97 1.51
C GLN A 66 6.43 15.73 2.42
N ILE A 67 5.70 15.87 3.53
CA ILE A 67 5.38 14.77 4.44
C ILE A 67 4.54 13.72 3.72
N LEU A 68 3.51 14.11 2.96
CA LEU A 68 2.67 13.21 2.19
C LEU A 68 3.49 12.43 1.15
N TRP A 69 4.36 13.12 0.42
CA TRP A 69 5.22 12.49 -0.57
C TRP A 69 6.19 11.48 0.06
N HIS A 70 6.88 11.88 1.13
CA HIS A 70 7.74 10.97 1.90
C HIS A 70 6.96 9.75 2.40
N ALA A 71 5.76 9.99 2.94
CA ALA A 71 4.90 8.94 3.46
C ALA A 71 4.49 7.94 2.38
N ILE A 72 4.11 8.41 1.18
CA ILE A 72 3.79 7.55 0.03
C ILE A 72 4.99 6.67 -0.30
N VAL A 73 6.17 7.26 -0.53
CA VAL A 73 7.37 6.50 -0.91
C VAL A 73 7.77 5.49 0.17
N ALA A 74 7.75 5.89 1.45
CA ALA A 74 8.08 5.00 2.56
C ALA A 74 7.13 3.81 2.64
N TRP A 75 5.82 4.05 2.51
CA TRP A 75 4.81 3.01 2.56
C TRP A 75 4.83 2.07 1.36
N GLU A 76 5.11 2.58 0.16
CA GLU A 76 5.32 1.77 -1.04
C GLU A 76 6.49 0.78 -0.85
N ILE A 77 7.59 1.22 -0.26
CA ILE A 77 8.74 0.34 0.05
C ILE A 77 8.36 -0.74 1.06
N VAL A 78 7.67 -0.37 2.14
CA VAL A 78 7.23 -1.31 3.18
C VAL A 78 6.28 -2.36 2.58
N ILE A 79 5.29 -1.94 1.80
CA ILE A 79 4.34 -2.84 1.16
C ILE A 79 5.01 -3.73 0.13
N ALA A 80 5.96 -3.23 -0.66
CA ALA A 80 6.71 -4.07 -1.59
C ALA A 80 7.43 -5.22 -0.87
N GLY A 81 7.99 -4.96 0.32
CA GLY A 81 8.60 -5.98 1.16
C GLY A 81 7.61 -7.04 1.65
N ILE A 82 6.43 -6.61 2.13
CA ILE A 82 5.35 -7.51 2.59
C ILE A 82 4.84 -8.36 1.42
N ILE A 83 4.55 -7.74 0.27
CA ILE A 83 4.12 -8.44 -0.94
C ILE A 83 5.15 -9.48 -1.35
N ALA A 84 6.44 -9.12 -1.38
CA ALA A 84 7.50 -10.04 -1.76
C ALA A 84 7.56 -11.25 -0.83
N HIS A 85 7.49 -11.02 0.49
CA HIS A 85 7.46 -12.08 1.49
C HIS A 85 6.27 -13.03 1.28
N ASP A 86 5.07 -12.49 1.14
CA ASP A 86 3.85 -13.28 1.03
C ASP A 86 3.77 -14.04 -0.29
N CYS A 87 4.20 -13.43 -1.39
CA CYS A 87 4.29 -14.10 -2.68
C CYS A 87 5.30 -15.25 -2.66
N LEU A 88 6.47 -15.05 -2.03
CA LEU A 88 7.48 -16.12 -1.85
C LEU A 88 6.90 -17.29 -1.04
N PHE A 89 6.20 -16.99 0.05
CA PHE A 89 5.55 -18.00 0.87
C PHE A 89 4.53 -18.82 0.06
N VAL A 90 3.64 -18.15 -0.69
CA VAL A 90 2.66 -18.84 -1.54
C VAL A 90 3.34 -19.65 -2.64
N THR A 91 4.40 -19.14 -3.25
CA THR A 91 5.18 -19.89 -4.23
C THR A 91 5.79 -21.17 -3.63
N TYR A 92 6.31 -21.12 -2.40
CA TYR A 92 6.81 -22.32 -1.73
C TYR A 92 5.71 -23.34 -1.45
N VAL A 93 4.54 -22.88 -0.98
CA VAL A 93 3.38 -23.76 -0.77
C VAL A 93 2.96 -24.43 -2.09
N GLU A 94 2.79 -23.66 -3.15
CA GLU A 94 2.43 -24.16 -4.49
C GLU A 94 3.49 -25.12 -5.05
N HIS A 95 4.77 -24.86 -4.81
CA HIS A 95 5.87 -25.74 -5.20
C HIS A 95 5.77 -27.10 -4.50
N VAL A 96 5.62 -27.11 -3.18
CA VAL A 96 5.49 -28.35 -2.38
C VAL A 96 4.22 -29.13 -2.79
N CYS A 97 3.07 -28.46 -2.92
CA CYS A 97 1.83 -29.08 -3.40
C CYS A 97 2.01 -29.72 -4.78
N SER A 98 2.75 -29.06 -5.67
CA SER A 98 3.00 -29.58 -7.02
C SER A 98 3.87 -30.84 -7.04
N MET A 99 4.77 -30.99 -6.06
CA MET A 99 5.60 -32.18 -5.89
C MET A 99 4.75 -33.35 -5.38
N PHE A 100 3.95 -33.13 -4.34
CA PHE A 100 3.04 -34.15 -3.81
C PHE A 100 2.04 -34.64 -4.87
N ALA A 101 1.51 -33.74 -5.70
CA ALA A 101 0.57 -34.11 -6.77
C ALA A 101 1.20 -34.98 -7.88
N ILE A 102 2.53 -35.08 -7.95
CA ILE A 102 3.23 -35.95 -8.91
C ILE A 102 3.59 -37.28 -8.27
N THR A 103 3.99 -37.28 -7.00
CA THR A 103 4.56 -38.46 -6.33
C THR A 103 3.57 -39.25 -5.48
N GLY A 104 2.44 -38.65 -5.08
CA GLY A 104 1.37 -39.28 -4.30
C GLY A 104 0.23 -39.74 -5.19
#